data_AF-A0A136MBM5-F1
#
_entry.id   AF-A0A136MBM5-F1
#
_cell.length_a   1.000
_cell.length_b   1.000
_cell.length_c   1.000
_cell.angle_alpha   90.00
_cell.angle_beta   90.00
_cell.angle_gamma   90.00
#
_symmetry.space_group_name_H-M   'P 1'
#
loop_
_entity.id
_entity.type
_entity.pdbx_description
1 polymer ?
#
loop_
_entity_poly.entity_id
_entity_poly.type
_entity_poly.pdbx_seq_one_letter_code
_entity_poly.pdbx_strand_id
1 'polypeptide(L)'
;MTYYTDKEGNDQVIQFATAGWWTGDLHSLTSQQPSIYTTRALADSEMLLLPKVRMEELLERYPKFERYFRIMFQNSLVTHQNRIIEAFTATAEERYHNFQKKYPQLEQYVPLKYIASYLGITPEFLSKIRRKK
;
A
#
# COMPACT_ATOMS: atom_id res chain seq x y z
N MET A 1 -4.89 -5.17 -1.90
CA MET A 1 -4.75 -3.69 -1.90
C MET A 1 -5.43 -3.12 -0.68
N THR A 2 -4.97 -1.98 -0.21
CA THR A 2 -5.57 -1.23 0.91
C THR A 2 -5.99 0.15 0.41
N TYR A 3 -7.21 0.57 0.73
CA TYR A 3 -7.81 1.81 0.21
C TYR A 3 -8.73 2.47 1.24
N TYR A 4 -8.94 3.78 1.07
CA TYR A 4 -9.95 4.57 1.78
C TYR A 4 -11.12 4.84 0.82
N THR A 5 -12.37 4.67 1.24
CA THR A 5 -13.53 5.05 0.42
C THR A 5 -13.96 6.46 0.79
N ASP A 6 -13.94 7.39 -0.17
CA ASP A 6 -14.35 8.76 0.07
C ASP A 6 -15.88 8.93 0.13
N LYS A 7 -16.32 10.17 0.40
CA LYS A 7 -17.76 10.50 0.54
C LYS A 7 -18.57 10.27 -0.74
N GLU A 8 -17.91 10.22 -1.89
CA GLU A 8 -18.54 9.97 -3.19
C GLU A 8 -18.55 8.48 -3.54
N GLY A 9 -17.97 7.62 -2.68
CA GLY A 9 -17.88 6.19 -2.88
C GLY A 9 -16.68 5.76 -3.71
N ASN A 10 -15.72 6.64 -3.97
CA ASN A 10 -14.53 6.27 -4.75
C ASN A 10 -13.45 5.65 -3.85
N ASP A 11 -12.89 4.52 -4.29
CA ASP A 11 -11.79 3.83 -3.63
C ASP A 11 -10.47 4.59 -3.90
N GLN A 12 -9.95 5.27 -2.89
CA GLN A 12 -8.64 5.95 -2.89
C GLN A 12 -7.56 4.98 -2.43
N VAL A 13 -6.74 4.50 -3.37
CA VAL A 13 -5.77 3.43 -3.10
C VAL A 13 -4.57 3.95 -2.32
N ILE A 14 -4.38 3.40 -1.12
CA ILE A 14 -3.29 3.74 -0.21
C ILE A 14 -2.09 2.81 -0.41
N GLN A 15 -2.29 1.53 -0.71
CA GLN A 15 -1.16 0.61 -0.88
C GLN A 15 -1.54 -0.61 -1.72
N PHE A 16 -0.56 -1.11 -2.49
CA PHE A 16 -0.55 -2.48 -2.97
C PHE A 16 0.44 -3.31 -2.15
N ALA A 17 0.03 -4.52 -1.79
CA ALA A 17 0.87 -5.50 -1.11
C ALA A 17 0.87 -6.76 -1.98
N THR A 18 2.06 -7.31 -2.19
CA THR A 18 2.28 -8.57 -2.93
C THR A 18 2.84 -9.62 -1.96
N ALA A 19 3.15 -10.83 -2.46
CA ALA A 19 3.69 -11.90 -1.62
C ALA A 19 4.91 -11.42 -0.80
N GLY A 20 4.90 -11.74 0.49
CA GLY A 20 5.95 -11.37 1.45
C GLY A 20 5.85 -9.95 2.02
N TRP A 21 4.83 -9.16 1.64
CA TRP A 21 4.64 -7.81 2.16
C TRP A 21 3.74 -7.80 3.40
N TRP A 22 4.06 -6.90 4.33
CA TRP A 22 3.16 -6.50 5.39
C TRP A 22 2.08 -5.55 4.85
N THR A 23 0.86 -5.70 5.35
CA THR A 23 -0.25 -4.77 5.11
C THR A 23 -1.09 -4.66 6.37
N GLY A 24 -1.66 -3.49 6.62
CA GLY A 24 -2.45 -3.22 7.80
C GLY A 24 -2.56 -1.73 8.07
N ASP A 25 -3.39 -1.38 9.04
CA ASP A 25 -3.55 -0.02 9.51
C ASP A 25 -2.82 0.15 10.85
N LEU A 26 -1.67 0.86 10.80
CA LEU A 26 -0.87 1.12 11.99
C LEU A 26 -1.64 1.95 13.03
N HIS A 27 -2.49 2.88 12.59
CA HIS A 27 -3.30 3.69 13.49
C HIS A 27 -4.32 2.80 14.22
N SER A 28 -5.04 1.96 13.49
CA SER A 28 -5.97 0.98 14.07
C SER A 28 -5.26 0.01 15.02
N LEU A 29 -4.12 -0.55 14.62
CA LEU A 29 -3.34 -1.49 15.43
C LEU A 29 -2.88 -0.87 16.76
N THR A 30 -2.40 0.37 16.73
CA THR A 30 -1.85 1.03 17.93
C THR A 30 -2.95 1.56 18.85
N SER A 31 -3.93 2.29 18.29
CA SER A 31 -5.01 2.94 19.04
C SER A 31 -6.18 2.02 19.41
N GLN A 32 -6.24 0.82 18.81
CA GLN A 32 -7.37 -0.12 18.93
C GLN A 32 -8.71 0.48 18.45
N GLN A 33 -8.66 1.48 17.58
CA GLN A 33 -9.84 2.02 16.91
C GLN A 33 -10.12 1.27 15.60
N PRO A 34 -11.37 1.23 15.13
CA PRO A 34 -11.70 0.68 13.81
C PRO A 34 -10.85 1.33 12.72
N SER A 35 -10.37 0.52 11.77
CA SER A 35 -9.62 1.05 10.64
C SER A 35 -10.53 1.89 9.75
N ILE A 36 -10.00 3.03 9.28
CA ILE A 36 -10.62 3.83 8.23
C ILE A 36 -10.33 3.27 6.83
N TYR A 37 -9.44 2.28 6.74
CA TYR A 37 -9.07 1.63 5.49
C TYR A 37 -9.80 0.30 5.34
N THR A 38 -10.02 -0.09 4.09
CA THR A 38 -10.46 -1.43 3.73
C THR A 38 -9.35 -2.14 2.96
N THR A 39 -9.18 -3.45 3.22
CA THR A 39 -8.25 -4.30 2.47
C THR A 39 -9.04 -5.29 1.61
N ARG A 40 -8.73 -5.32 0.31
CA ARG A 40 -9.36 -6.21 -0.68
C ARG A 40 -8.29 -7.05 -1.37
N ALA A 41 -8.46 -8.37 -1.37
CA ALA A 41 -7.67 -9.27 -2.21
C ALA A 41 -8.04 -9.04 -3.69
N LEU A 42 -7.04 -8.90 -4.55
CA LEU A 42 -7.24 -8.65 -5.99
C LEU A 42 -7.10 -9.93 -6.85
N ALA A 43 -6.68 -11.01 -6.22
CA ALA A 43 -6.58 -12.36 -6.75
C ALA A 43 -6.71 -13.34 -5.58
N ASP A 44 -6.85 -14.63 -5.87
CA ASP A 44 -6.78 -15.68 -4.84
C ASP A 44 -5.49 -15.51 -4.04
N SER A 45 -5.63 -15.38 -2.72
CA SER A 45 -4.55 -14.95 -1.83
C SER A 45 -4.62 -15.70 -0.51
N GLU A 46 -3.47 -16.09 0.00
CA GLU A 46 -3.31 -16.56 1.37
C GLU A 46 -2.66 -15.45 2.22
N MET A 47 -3.15 -15.26 3.43
CA MET A 47 -2.67 -14.21 4.33
C MET A 47 -2.41 -14.78 5.72
N LEU A 48 -1.31 -14.35 6.32
CA LEU A 48 -1.04 -14.56 7.73
C LEU A 48 -1.53 -13.35 8.52
N LEU A 49 -2.36 -13.59 9.52
CA LEU A 49 -2.88 -12.56 10.41
C LEU A 49 -2.08 -12.56 11.72
N LEU A 50 -1.62 -11.38 12.13
CA LEU A 50 -0.97 -11.16 13.42
C LEU A 50 -1.82 -10.22 14.27
N PRO A 51 -2.70 -10.74 15.14
CA PRO A 51 -3.46 -9.92 16.08
C PRO A 51 -2.54 -9.16 17.03
N LYS A 52 -2.94 -7.96 17.46
CA LYS A 52 -2.17 -7.14 18.41
C LYS A 52 -1.70 -7.93 19.62
N VAL A 53 -2.61 -8.67 20.27
CA VAL A 53 -2.28 -9.49 21.47
C VAL A 53 -1.16 -10.48 21.17
N ARG A 54 -1.19 -11.15 20.01
CA ARG A 54 -0.14 -12.09 19.60
C ARG A 54 1.17 -11.39 19.25
N MET A 55 1.10 -10.17 18.73
CA MET A 55 2.28 -9.34 18.49
C MET A 55 2.96 -8.97 19.81
N GLU A 56 2.22 -8.49 20.80
CA GLU A 56 2.78 -8.15 22.12
C GLU A 56 3.40 -9.38 22.79
N GLU A 57 2.70 -10.54 22.80
CA GLU A 57 3.25 -11.81 23.30
C GLU A 57 4.56 -12.21 22.59
N LEU A 58 4.63 -11.99 21.27
CA LEU A 58 5.83 -12.28 20.48
C LEU A 58 7.00 -11.36 20.87
N LEU A 59 6.73 -10.07 21.07
CA LEU A 59 7.72 -9.07 21.45
C LEU A 59 8.28 -9.34 22.86
N GLU A 60 7.41 -9.65 23.82
CA GLU A 60 7.81 -10.01 25.18
C GLU A 60 8.64 -11.30 25.21
N ARG A 61 8.18 -12.34 24.50
CA ARG A 61 8.85 -13.64 24.50
C ARG A 61 10.17 -13.63 23.73
N TYR A 62 10.26 -12.82 22.68
CA TYR A 62 11.42 -12.77 21.79
C TYR A 62 11.78 -11.31 21.44
N PRO A 63 12.50 -10.59 22.33
CA PRO A 63 12.78 -9.16 22.17
C PRO A 63 13.55 -8.77 20.89
N LYS A 64 14.18 -9.73 20.19
CA LYS A 64 14.79 -9.47 18.87
C LYS A 64 13.76 -8.98 17.84
N PHE A 65 12.49 -9.33 17.99
CA PHE A 65 11.42 -8.85 17.11
C PHE A 65 11.14 -7.36 17.27
N GLU A 66 11.45 -6.73 18.40
CA GLU A 66 11.38 -5.27 18.56
C GLU A 66 12.25 -4.56 17.52
N ARG A 67 13.50 -5.02 17.35
CA ARG A 67 14.40 -4.46 16.33
C ARG A 67 13.88 -4.73 14.91
N TYR A 68 13.34 -5.93 14.66
CA TYR A 68 12.77 -6.30 13.37
C TYR A 68 11.60 -5.36 13.00
N PHE A 69 10.60 -5.23 13.88
CA PHE A 69 9.44 -4.39 13.63
C PHE A 69 9.80 -2.91 13.59
N ARG A 70 10.73 -2.43 14.42
CA ARG A 70 11.24 -1.05 14.34
C ARG A 70 11.80 -0.74 12.95
N ILE A 71 12.67 -1.60 12.41
CA ILE A 71 13.24 -1.42 11.06
C ILE A 71 12.14 -1.51 9.99
N MET A 72 11.21 -2.45 10.15
CA MET A 72 10.07 -2.59 9.23
C MET A 72 9.21 -1.32 9.19
N PHE A 73 8.83 -0.76 10.35
CA PHE A 73 8.06 0.48 10.42
C PHE A 73 8.84 1.69 9.90
N GLN A 74 10.15 1.77 10.15
CA GLN A 74 11.01 2.82 9.58
C GLN A 74 11.00 2.77 8.04
N ASN A 75 11.17 1.59 7.46
CA ASN A 75 11.13 1.41 6.01
C ASN A 75 9.75 1.74 5.42
N SER A 76 8.67 1.39 6.13
CA SER A 76 7.30 1.76 5.75
C SER A 76 7.13 3.28 5.74
N LEU A 77 7.57 3.97 6.80
CA LEU A 77 7.50 5.43 6.90
C LEU A 77 8.29 6.12 5.78
N VAL A 78 9.53 5.69 5.51
CA VAL A 78 10.33 6.20 4.39
C VAL A 78 9.63 5.99 3.06
N THR A 79 9.02 4.82 2.85
CA THR A 79 8.25 4.53 1.63
C THR A 79 7.05 5.46 1.47
N HIS A 80 6.34 5.76 2.55
CA HIS A 80 5.23 6.71 2.54
C HIS A 80 5.70 8.15 2.27
N GLN A 81 6.78 8.59 2.91
CA GLN A 81 7.37 9.92 2.68
C GLN A 81 7.84 10.09 1.24
N ASN A 82 8.53 9.09 0.68
CA ASN A 82 8.96 9.12 -0.72
C ASN A 82 7.77 9.27 -1.67
N ARG A 83 6.66 8.57 -1.43
CA ARG A 83 5.45 8.73 -2.24
C ARG A 83 4.84 10.13 -2.14
N ILE A 84 4.85 10.74 -0.95
CA ILE A 84 4.38 12.12 -0.77
C ILE A 84 5.26 13.05 -1.62
N ILE A 85 6.59 12.92 -1.54
CA ILE A 85 7.52 13.72 -2.33
C ILE A 85 7.29 13.50 -3.83
N GLU A 86 7.22 12.24 -4.29
CA GLU A 86 6.94 11.90 -5.70
C GLU A 86 5.64 12.53 -6.21
N ALA A 87 4.61 12.63 -5.37
CA ALA A 87 3.34 13.27 -5.76
C ALA A 87 3.51 14.77 -6.08
N PHE A 88 4.47 15.45 -5.44
CA PHE A 88 4.76 16.87 -5.68
C PHE A 88 5.83 17.11 -6.75
N THR A 89 6.81 16.21 -6.88
CA THR A 89 8.01 16.47 -7.69
C THR A 89 8.05 15.72 -9.02
N ALA A 90 7.35 14.59 -9.15
CA ALA A 90 7.41 13.75 -10.34
C ALA A 90 6.20 13.96 -11.25
N THR A 91 6.44 13.89 -12.56
CA THR A 91 5.39 13.82 -13.58
C THR A 91 4.60 12.51 -13.46
N ALA A 92 3.40 12.46 -14.05
CA ALA A 92 2.59 11.25 -14.01
C ALA A 92 3.26 10.05 -14.72
N GLU A 93 3.98 10.32 -15.81
CA GLU A 93 4.79 9.36 -16.53
C GLU A 93 5.90 8.76 -15.63
N GLU A 94 6.62 9.62 -14.90
CA GLU A 94 7.65 9.18 -13.94
C GLU A 94 7.04 8.37 -12.79
N ARG A 95 5.92 8.83 -12.22
CA ARG A 95 5.22 8.08 -11.16
C ARG A 95 4.77 6.70 -11.65
N TYR A 96 4.26 6.61 -12.88
CA TYR A 96 3.88 5.33 -13.47
C TYR A 96 5.10 4.41 -13.70
N HIS A 97 6.22 4.96 -14.18
CA HIS A 97 7.46 4.19 -14.33
C HIS A 97 8.00 3.68 -12.98
N ASN A 98 7.99 4.53 -11.95
CA ASN A 98 8.38 4.13 -10.59
C ASN A 98 7.42 3.07 -10.02
N PHE A 99 6.12 3.16 -10.31
CA PHE A 99 5.15 2.13 -9.97
C PHE A 99 5.49 0.78 -10.63
N GLN A 100 5.82 0.77 -11.92
CA GLN A 100 6.21 -0.46 -12.64
C GLN A 100 7.47 -1.10 -12.04
N LYS A 101 8.45 -0.28 -11.63
CA LYS A 101 9.66 -0.76 -10.93
C LYS A 101 9.34 -1.33 -9.54
N LYS A 102 8.48 -0.64 -8.80
CA LYS A 102 8.12 -1.01 -7.42
C LYS A 102 7.24 -2.26 -7.36
N TYR A 103 6.32 -2.40 -8.30
CA TYR A 103 5.40 -3.53 -8.39
C TYR A 103 5.51 -4.19 -9.77
N PRO A 104 6.57 -4.99 -10.01
CA PRO A 104 6.71 -5.73 -11.24
C PRO A 104 5.46 -6.56 -11.50
N GLN A 105 4.95 -6.51 -12.74
CA GLN A 105 3.80 -7.28 -13.22
C GLN A 105 2.44 -6.99 -12.58
N LEU A 106 2.36 -6.13 -11.56
CA LEU A 106 1.10 -5.84 -10.87
C LEU A 106 0.03 -5.28 -11.80
N GLU A 107 0.44 -4.50 -12.80
CA GLU A 107 -0.47 -3.95 -13.81
C GLU A 107 -1.20 -4.99 -14.67
N GLN A 108 -0.75 -6.25 -14.68
CA GLN A 108 -1.40 -7.34 -15.40
C GLN A 108 -2.63 -7.88 -14.66
N TYR A 109 -2.65 -7.72 -13.33
CA TYR A 109 -3.66 -8.32 -12.46
C TYR A 109 -4.61 -7.28 -11.84
N VAL A 110 -4.24 -5.99 -11.90
CA VAL A 110 -4.98 -4.92 -11.24
C VAL A 110 -5.73 -4.05 -12.26
N PRO A 111 -7.05 -3.85 -12.10
CA PRO A 111 -7.80 -2.92 -12.94
C PRO A 111 -7.19 -1.53 -12.96
N LEU A 112 -7.15 -0.92 -14.16
CA LEU A 112 -6.47 0.35 -14.42
C LEU A 112 -6.90 1.48 -13.48
N LYS A 113 -8.18 1.51 -13.09
CA LYS A 113 -8.73 2.51 -12.17
C LYS A 113 -8.04 2.54 -10.80
N TYR A 114 -7.62 1.39 -10.28
CA TYR A 114 -6.93 1.32 -8.98
C TYR A 114 -5.49 1.78 -9.08
N ILE A 115 -4.83 1.50 -10.21
CA ILE A 115 -3.48 2.01 -10.49
C ILE A 115 -3.54 3.54 -10.66
N ALA A 116 -4.52 4.03 -11.41
CA ALA A 116 -4.73 5.46 -11.61
C ALA A 116 -4.98 6.20 -10.28
N SER A 117 -5.85 5.65 -9.44
CA SER A 117 -6.10 6.14 -8.07
C SER A 117 -4.81 6.17 -7.23
N TYR A 118 -4.03 5.08 -7.22
CA TYR A 118 -2.75 5.04 -6.48
C TYR A 118 -1.76 6.11 -6.95
N LEU A 119 -1.72 6.38 -8.25
CA LEU A 119 -0.84 7.37 -8.89
C LEU A 119 -1.36 8.82 -8.80
N GLY A 120 -2.58 9.03 -8.31
CA GLY A 120 -3.23 10.34 -8.23
C GLY A 120 -3.55 10.94 -9.61
N ILE A 121 -3.97 10.11 -10.57
CA ILE A 121 -4.36 10.54 -11.93
C ILE A 121 -5.66 9.86 -12.37
N THR A 122 -6.26 10.34 -13.47
CA THR A 122 -7.46 9.69 -14.02
C THR A 122 -7.12 8.42 -14.80
N PRO A 123 -8.05 7.44 -14.89
CA PRO A 123 -7.86 6.24 -15.69
C PRO A 123 -7.61 6.53 -17.18
N GLU A 124 -8.26 7.55 -17.74
CA GLU A 124 -8.10 7.98 -19.14
C GLU A 124 -6.69 8.51 -19.38
N PHE A 125 -6.18 9.32 -18.45
CA PHE A 125 -4.83 9.86 -18.55
C PHE A 125 -3.78 8.75 -18.45
N LEU A 126 -3.96 7.81 -17.51
CA LEU A 126 -3.11 6.62 -17.44
C LEU A 126 -3.16 5.78 -18.71
N SER A 127 -4.34 5.61 -19.32
CA SER A 127 -4.47 4.93 -20.62
C SER A 127 -3.68 5.64 -21.73
N LYS A 128 -3.68 6.98 -21.74
CA LYS A 128 -2.90 7.77 -22.71
C LYS A 128 -1.40 7.58 -22.52
N ILE A 129 -0.91 7.58 -21.27
CA ILE A 129 0.51 7.32 -20.95
C ILE A 129 0.93 5.94 -21.47
N ARG A 130 0.09 4.91 -21.25
CA ARG A 130 0.38 3.53 -21.69
C ARG A 130 0.47 3.36 -23.20
N ARG A 131 -0.25 4.16 -23.99
CA ARG A 131 -0.24 4.09 -25.47
C ARG A 131 0.94 4.81 -26.12
N LYS A 132 1.62 5.70 -25.39
CA LYS A 132 2.79 6.43 -25.89
C LYS A 132 4.09 5.63 -25.80
N LYS A 133 4.04 4.45 -25.18
CA LYS A 133 5.13 3.49 -25.03
C LYS A 133 5.06 2.48 -26.17
#